data_AF-A0A645CVQ6-F1
#
_entry.id   AF-A0A645CVQ6-F1
#
_cell.length_a   1.000
_cell.length_b   1.000
_cell.length_c   1.000
_cell.angle_alpha   90.00
_cell.angle_beta   90.00
_cell.angle_gamma   90.00
#
_symmetry.space_group_name_H-M   'P 1'
#
loop_
_entity.id
_entity.type
_entity.pdbx_description
1 polymer ?
#
loop_
_entity_poly.entity_id
_entity_poly.type
_entity_poly.pdbx_seq_one_letter_code
_entity_poly.pdbx_strand_id
1 'polypeptide(L)'
;MNFCREESIPDDVLAERLNRENQVLCIVNSRRHAQSLYDRLQGDGRFHLSTLMTPEHRRRKLEEIRRRLRDGERCRVISTSLIEAGVDVDFPTVYRAEAGLDSVLQAAGRCNREGRRPAEESTVHIFRAEGGAPPLFRQNIAAADTALRQFPQPDDPAAVHAYFSALYQWKGSDLDRKHIMEQWAAGAQGVAYPFRIVADEFHLIEQPTTPIYIPTKENGPLLEQLRQGSFSRGLFRKLGQSAVAVYPQQLQALDSGGHLEWVDREIAILRTPELYTEETGLQTEPETGQALFG
;
A
#
# COMPACT_ATOMS: atom_id res chain seq x y z
N MET A 1 2.64 22.68 2.36
CA MET A 1 3.41 21.47 2.01
C MET A 1 3.96 21.69 0.62
N ASN A 2 5.14 21.15 0.34
CA ASN A 2 5.80 21.31 -0.94
C ASN A 2 5.74 20.00 -1.73
N PHE A 3 5.51 20.11 -3.04
CA PHE A 3 5.63 18.99 -3.96
C PHE A 3 6.92 19.12 -4.77
N CYS A 4 7.76 18.10 -4.71
CA CYS A 4 9.00 18.01 -5.48
C CYS A 4 8.86 16.88 -6.49
N ARG A 5 8.80 17.22 -7.77
CA ARG A 5 8.85 16.22 -8.84
C ARG A 5 10.30 15.93 -9.16
N GLU A 6 10.65 14.65 -9.08
CA GLU A 6 12.00 14.17 -9.36
C GLU A 6 12.01 13.31 -10.62
N GLU A 7 13.15 13.29 -11.30
CA GLU A 7 13.37 12.37 -12.42
C GLU A 7 13.54 10.93 -11.91
N SER A 8 14.13 10.07 -12.73
CA SER A 8 14.46 8.71 -12.32
C SER A 8 15.46 8.73 -11.16
N ILE A 9 15.08 8.13 -10.03
CA ILE A 9 15.98 7.96 -8.88
C ILE A 9 16.39 6.48 -8.80
N PRO A 10 17.69 6.14 -8.92
CA PRO A 10 18.16 4.78 -8.70
C PRO A 10 17.90 4.32 -7.26
N ASP A 11 17.67 3.02 -7.07
CA ASP A 11 17.25 2.49 -5.76
C ASP A 11 18.29 2.73 -4.65
N ASP A 12 19.59 2.66 -4.98
CA ASP A 12 20.65 2.92 -4.01
C ASP A 12 20.67 4.40 -3.58
N VAL A 13 20.43 5.32 -4.52
CA VAL A 13 20.33 6.76 -4.24
C VAL A 13 19.09 7.06 -3.40
N LEU A 14 17.95 6.44 -3.72
CA LEU A 14 16.72 6.58 -2.95
C LEU A 14 16.94 6.06 -1.52
N ALA A 15 17.52 4.87 -1.35
CA ALA A 15 17.81 4.29 -0.05
C ALA A 15 18.76 5.18 0.79
N GLU A 16 19.79 5.76 0.18
CA GLU A 16 20.67 6.72 0.86
C GLU A 16 19.89 7.93 1.40
N ARG A 17 19.00 8.51 0.59
CA ARG A 17 18.16 9.64 1.02
C ARG A 17 17.23 9.23 2.16
N LEU A 18 16.53 8.11 2.03
CA LEU A 18 15.64 7.59 3.07
C LEU A 18 16.39 7.29 4.38
N ASN A 19 17.66 6.88 4.31
CA ASN A 19 18.50 6.66 5.49
C ASN A 19 18.92 7.97 6.18
N ARG A 20 18.99 9.10 5.47
CA ARG A 20 19.29 10.41 6.06
C ARG A 20 18.10 11.03 6.77
N GLU A 21 16.88 10.66 6.38
CA GLU A 21 15.66 11.11 7.04
C GLU A 21 15.51 10.51 8.45
N ASN A 22 15.12 11.33 9.41
CA ASN A 22 14.73 10.83 10.73
C ASN A 22 13.36 10.14 10.64
N GLN A 23 12.39 10.78 9.98
CA GLN A 23 11.03 10.27 9.83
C GLN A 23 10.58 10.41 8.37
N VAL A 24 10.28 9.28 7.70
CA VAL A 24 9.88 9.28 6.29
C VAL A 24 8.96 8.12 5.95
N LEU A 25 8.03 8.37 5.05
CA LEU A 25 7.21 7.35 4.41
C LEU A 25 7.58 7.27 2.93
N CYS A 26 8.02 6.11 2.46
CA CYS A 26 8.26 5.82 1.04
C CYS A 26 7.21 4.83 0.53
N ILE A 27 6.57 5.17 -0.59
CA ILE A 27 5.46 4.41 -1.16
C ILE A 27 5.77 4.05 -2.60
N VAL A 28 5.93 2.77 -2.86
CA VAL A 28 6.30 2.23 -4.17
C VAL A 28 5.17 1.42 -4.79
N ASN A 29 5.26 1.14 -6.08
CA ASN A 29 4.18 0.51 -6.84
C ASN A 29 4.19 -1.01 -6.80
N SER A 30 5.25 -1.64 -6.28
CA SER A 30 5.37 -3.09 -6.21
C SER A 30 6.01 -3.56 -4.93
N ARG A 31 5.62 -4.76 -4.50
CA ARG A 31 6.15 -5.40 -3.29
C ARG A 31 7.63 -5.73 -3.41
N ARG A 32 8.06 -6.18 -4.58
CA ARG A 32 9.49 -6.44 -4.86
C ARG A 32 10.33 -5.19 -4.63
N HIS A 33 9.86 -4.04 -5.12
CA HIS A 33 10.54 -2.77 -4.90
C HIS A 33 10.53 -2.35 -3.43
N ALA A 34 9.39 -2.53 -2.74
CA ALA A 34 9.27 -2.21 -1.32
C ALA A 34 10.24 -3.03 -0.46
N GLN A 35 10.33 -4.33 -0.72
CA GLN A 35 11.27 -5.24 -0.08
C GLN A 35 12.71 -4.81 -0.36
N SER A 36 13.04 -4.58 -1.64
CA SER A 36 14.38 -4.19 -2.07
C SER A 36 14.86 -2.88 -1.44
N LEU A 37 13.98 -1.89 -1.25
CA LEU A 37 14.32 -0.66 -0.53
C LEU A 37 14.40 -0.88 0.99
N TYR A 38 13.52 -1.70 1.56
CA TYR A 38 13.54 -2.03 2.99
C TYR A 38 14.86 -2.69 3.40
N ASP A 39 15.35 -3.62 2.59
CA ASP A 39 16.62 -4.34 2.85
C ASP A 39 17.83 -3.40 2.84
N ARG A 40 17.75 -2.29 2.11
CA ARG A 40 18.77 -1.22 2.06
C ARG A 40 18.65 -0.20 3.20
N LEU A 41 17.59 -0.25 4.02
CA LEU A 41 17.48 0.62 5.20
C LEU A 41 18.36 0.12 6.35
N GLN A 42 19.12 1.05 6.92
CA GLN A 42 20.13 0.76 7.95
C GLN A 42 19.67 1.14 9.36
N GLY A 43 20.03 0.34 10.36
CA GLY A 43 19.75 0.61 11.77
C GLY A 43 18.27 0.60 12.15
N ASP A 44 17.98 0.99 13.40
CA ASP A 44 16.66 0.83 14.01
C ASP A 44 15.58 1.78 13.46
N GLY A 45 14.32 1.42 13.66
CA GLY A 45 13.18 2.25 13.23
C GLY A 45 12.91 2.15 11.72
N ARG A 46 13.27 1.02 11.10
CA ARG A 46 12.87 0.66 9.74
C ARG A 46 11.60 -0.19 9.77
N PHE A 47 10.62 0.12 8.94
CA PHE A 47 9.36 -0.62 8.86
C PHE A 47 9.01 -0.92 7.41
N HIS A 48 8.52 -2.13 7.16
CA HIS A 48 7.84 -2.51 5.94
C HIS A 48 6.35 -2.69 6.28
N LEU A 49 5.46 -2.10 5.48
CA LEU A 49 4.02 -2.29 5.58
C LEU A 49 3.50 -2.92 4.29
N SER A 50 2.71 -3.98 4.44
CA SER A 50 2.14 -4.73 3.31
C SER A 50 0.78 -5.34 3.65
N THR A 51 -0.03 -5.54 2.60
CA THR A 51 -1.29 -6.29 2.61
C THR A 51 -1.10 -7.70 3.14
N LEU A 52 0.10 -8.26 2.98
CA LEU A 52 0.42 -9.63 3.35
C LEU A 52 0.78 -9.83 4.82
N MET A 53 0.64 -8.78 5.63
CA MET A 53 0.62 -8.91 7.09
C MET A 53 -0.80 -9.15 7.58
N THR A 54 -0.97 -10.00 8.59
CA THR A 54 -2.26 -10.18 9.25
C THR A 54 -2.76 -8.85 9.83
N PRO A 55 -4.08 -8.64 9.95
CA PRO A 55 -4.64 -7.43 10.56
C PRO A 55 -4.06 -7.13 11.95
N GLU A 56 -3.89 -8.16 12.79
CA GLU A 56 -3.29 -8.02 14.12
C GLU A 56 -1.83 -7.56 14.05
N HIS A 57 -1.02 -8.18 13.20
CA HIS A 57 0.37 -7.80 13.02
C HIS A 57 0.49 -6.36 12.53
N ARG A 58 -0.31 -6.00 11.51
CA ARG A 58 -0.34 -4.64 10.98
C ARG A 58 -0.70 -3.63 12.06
N ARG A 59 -1.72 -3.92 12.88
CA ARG A 59 -2.13 -3.05 14.00
C ARG A 59 -0.97 -2.78 14.97
N ARG A 60 -0.24 -3.82 15.40
CA ARG A 60 0.92 -3.68 16.30
C ARG A 60 2.03 -2.81 15.69
N LYS A 61 2.40 -3.04 14.42
CA LYS A 61 3.39 -2.19 13.72
C LYS A 61 2.96 -0.73 13.66
N LEU A 62 1.69 -0.49 13.37
CA LEU A 62 1.14 0.86 13.25
C LEU A 62 1.08 1.58 14.59
N GLU A 63 0.78 0.88 15.68
CA GLU A 63 0.86 1.43 17.04
C GLU A 63 2.31 1.89 17.35
N GLU A 64 3.31 1.08 17.01
CA GLU A 64 4.72 1.43 17.18
C GLU A 64 5.16 2.59 16.28
N ILE A 65 4.79 2.58 15.00
CA ILE A 65 5.06 3.70 14.07
C ILE A 65 4.49 5.00 14.63
N ARG A 66 3.23 5.00 15.08
CA ARG A 66 2.60 6.20 15.67
C ARG A 66 3.32 6.67 16.93
N ARG A 67 3.74 5.74 17.79
CA ARG A 67 4.52 6.07 19.00
C ARG A 67 5.82 6.78 18.60
N ARG A 68 6.61 6.18 17.71
CA ARG A 68 7.87 6.76 17.23
C ARG A 68 7.70 8.12 16.58
N LEU A 69 6.65 8.28 15.77
CA LEU A 69 6.34 9.56 15.14
C LEU A 69 6.07 10.67 16.17
N ARG A 70 5.24 10.37 17.19
CA ARG A 70 4.96 11.32 18.28
C ARG A 70 6.19 11.64 19.13
N ASP A 71 7.02 10.64 19.39
CA ASP A 71 8.19 10.77 20.27
C ASP A 71 9.41 11.37 19.53
N GLY A 72 9.28 11.70 18.24
CA GLY A 72 10.38 12.23 17.43
C GLY A 72 11.48 11.20 17.10
N GLU A 73 11.21 9.92 17.38
CA GLU A 73 12.15 8.83 17.15
C GLU A 73 12.29 8.51 15.65
N ARG A 74 13.41 7.89 15.29
CA ARG A 74 13.67 7.45 13.92
C ARG A 74 12.59 6.48 13.46
N CYS A 75 11.94 6.80 12.34
CA CYS A 75 10.82 6.05 11.79
C CYS A 75 10.79 6.15 10.26
N ARG A 76 11.31 5.15 9.58
CA ARG A 76 11.39 5.08 8.11
C ARG A 76 10.54 3.92 7.64
N VAL A 77 9.49 4.22 6.91
CA VAL A 77 8.47 3.24 6.53
C VAL A 77 8.47 3.08 5.01
N ILE A 78 8.57 1.85 4.53
CA ILE A 78 8.35 1.49 3.13
C ILE A 78 7.00 0.78 3.00
N SER A 79 6.16 1.20 2.05
CA SER A 79 4.84 0.61 1.80
C SER A 79 4.53 0.48 0.31
N THR A 80 3.63 -0.44 -0.04
CA THR A 80 3.07 -0.55 -1.40
C THR A 80 1.73 0.15 -1.59
N SER A 81 1.04 0.49 -0.50
CA SER A 81 -0.22 1.22 -0.62
C SER A 81 -0.53 2.08 0.60
N LEU A 82 -1.44 3.03 0.37
CA LEU A 82 -2.04 3.89 1.39
C LEU A 82 -3.42 3.39 1.84
N ILE A 83 -4.02 2.50 1.05
CA ILE A 83 -5.38 1.97 1.24
C ILE A 83 -5.41 0.98 2.41
N GLU A 84 -4.31 0.21 2.58
CA GLU A 84 -4.19 -0.90 3.54
C GLU A 84 -4.40 -0.54 5.00
N ALA A 85 -4.50 0.75 5.27
CA ALA A 85 -4.46 1.29 6.58
C ALA A 85 -5.17 2.65 6.51
N GLY A 86 -6.40 2.71 7.04
CA GLY A 86 -7.04 3.95 7.49
C GLY A 86 -6.23 4.59 8.64
N VAL A 87 -4.93 4.69 8.44
CA VAL A 87 -3.89 4.91 9.42
C VAL A 87 -3.67 6.38 9.50
N ASP A 88 -4.02 6.85 10.68
CA ASP A 88 -3.61 8.13 11.19
C ASP A 88 -2.11 8.11 11.50
N VAL A 89 -1.30 8.38 10.47
CA VAL A 89 0.14 8.66 10.56
C VAL A 89 0.42 9.97 9.86
N ASP A 90 1.39 10.70 10.41
CA ASP A 90 1.76 12.03 9.95
C ASP A 90 3.29 12.15 9.89
N PHE A 91 3.84 12.14 8.68
CA PHE A 91 5.27 12.22 8.42
C PHE A 91 5.67 13.64 7.98
N PRO A 92 6.90 14.10 8.27
CA PRO A 92 7.42 15.33 7.69
C PRO A 92 7.73 15.16 6.20
N THR A 93 8.29 14.00 5.81
CA THR A 93 8.71 13.73 4.43
C THR A 93 8.00 12.49 3.89
N VAL A 94 7.48 12.58 2.67
CA VAL A 94 6.86 11.46 1.95
C VAL A 94 7.51 11.31 0.57
N TYR A 95 7.95 10.11 0.22
CA TYR A 95 8.36 9.74 -1.12
C TYR A 95 7.27 8.87 -1.74
N ARG A 96 6.80 9.21 -2.94
CA ARG A 96 5.80 8.45 -3.69
C ARG A 96 6.31 8.17 -5.10
N ALA A 97 6.43 6.90 -5.45
CA ALA A 97 6.67 6.49 -6.82
C ALA A 97 5.54 7.00 -7.72
N GLU A 98 5.85 7.43 -8.94
CA GLU A 98 4.89 7.93 -9.93
C GLU A 98 3.64 7.04 -9.98
N ALA A 99 2.48 7.67 -9.87
CA ALA A 99 1.17 7.04 -9.88
C ALA A 99 0.13 8.04 -10.42
N GLY A 100 -1.15 7.67 -10.35
CA GLY A 100 -2.23 8.62 -10.56
C GLY A 100 -2.20 9.79 -9.58
N LEU A 101 -2.73 10.94 -10.00
CA LEU A 101 -2.76 12.15 -9.18
C LEU A 101 -3.57 11.95 -7.89
N ASP A 102 -4.62 11.15 -7.94
CA ASP A 102 -5.39 10.68 -6.77
C ASP A 102 -4.50 9.97 -5.74
N SER A 103 -3.64 9.04 -6.20
CA SER A 103 -2.73 8.30 -5.33
C SER A 103 -1.63 9.20 -4.76
N VAL A 104 -1.17 10.20 -5.53
CA VAL A 104 -0.22 11.23 -5.06
C VAL A 104 -0.86 12.08 -3.97
N LEU A 105 -2.09 12.55 -4.16
CA LEU A 105 -2.81 13.37 -3.18
C LEU A 105 -3.17 12.58 -1.92
N GLN A 106 -3.52 11.31 -2.06
CA GLN A 106 -3.69 10.42 -0.92
C GLN A 106 -2.39 10.29 -0.10
N ALA A 107 -1.23 10.24 -0.78
CA ALA A 107 0.08 10.18 -0.12
C ALA A 107 0.40 11.50 0.58
N ALA A 108 0.12 12.61 -0.09
CA ALA A 108 0.28 13.96 0.43
C ALA A 108 -0.56 14.16 1.70
N GLY A 109 -1.77 13.61 1.78
CA GLY A 109 -2.58 13.62 3.00
C GLY A 109 -1.97 12.90 4.22
N ARG A 110 -0.80 12.26 4.08
CA ARG A 110 0.01 11.67 5.18
C ARG A 110 1.29 12.45 5.48
N CYS A 111 1.58 13.47 4.69
CA CYS A 111 2.60 14.46 4.99
C CYS A 111 1.92 15.61 5.76
N ASN A 112 2.49 16.05 6.87
CA ASN A 112 1.99 17.16 7.71
C ASN A 112 0.45 17.27 7.80
N ARG A 113 -0.22 16.14 8.00
CA ARG A 113 -1.68 15.98 8.01
C ARG A 113 -2.33 16.87 9.07
N GLU A 114 -1.67 17.03 10.20
CA GLU A 114 -2.17 17.82 11.33
C GLU A 114 -1.84 19.31 11.20
N GLY A 115 -1.10 19.73 10.16
CA GLY A 115 -0.69 21.12 9.95
C GLY A 115 0.23 21.68 11.03
N ARG A 116 0.88 20.81 11.80
CA ARG A 116 1.73 21.18 12.95
C ARG A 116 3.13 21.65 12.55
N ARG A 117 3.56 21.39 11.31
CA ARG A 117 4.88 21.74 10.79
C ARG A 117 4.80 22.85 9.76
N PRO A 118 5.84 23.71 9.62
CA PRO A 118 5.94 24.64 8.50
C PRO A 118 5.85 23.91 7.15
N ALA A 119 5.29 24.59 6.14
CA ALA A 119 5.17 24.04 4.79
C ALA A 119 6.52 23.63 4.19
N GLU A 120 7.58 24.36 4.53
CA GLU A 120 8.96 24.16 4.07
C GLU A 120 9.60 22.87 4.61
N GLU A 121 9.16 22.42 5.78
CA GLU A 121 9.60 21.17 6.42
C GLU A 121 8.71 19.98 6.04
N SER A 122 7.74 20.20 5.15
CA SER A 122 6.72 19.22 4.79
C SER A 122 6.76 18.95 3.29
N THR A 123 7.50 17.91 2.88
CA THR A 123 7.79 17.68 1.45
C THR A 123 7.27 16.33 0.97
N VAL A 124 6.58 16.36 -0.17
CA VAL A 124 6.17 15.18 -0.93
C VAL A 124 7.01 15.09 -2.20
N HIS A 125 7.89 14.09 -2.25
CA HIS A 125 8.71 13.76 -3.40
C HIS A 125 7.96 12.79 -4.31
N ILE A 126 7.70 13.18 -5.55
CA ILE A 126 7.11 12.31 -6.57
C ILE A 126 8.24 11.89 -7.49
N PHE A 127 8.61 10.60 -7.47
CA PHE A 127 9.79 10.11 -8.18
C PHE A 127 9.45 9.01 -9.17
N ARG A 128 10.22 8.93 -10.26
CA ARG A 128 10.17 7.77 -11.16
C ARG A 128 11.05 6.66 -10.60
N ALA A 129 10.44 5.52 -10.32
CA ALA A 129 11.15 4.33 -9.87
C ALA A 129 12.06 3.77 -10.97
N GLU A 130 13.20 3.23 -10.58
CA GLU A 130 14.08 2.46 -11.47
C GLU A 130 13.31 1.25 -12.06
N GLY A 131 13.43 1.04 -13.37
CA GLY A 131 12.63 0.04 -14.10
C GLY A 131 11.20 0.48 -14.46
N GLY A 132 10.78 1.68 -14.03
CA GLY A 132 9.49 2.27 -14.36
C GLY A 132 8.31 1.68 -13.59
N ALA A 133 7.12 2.27 -13.81
CA ALA A 133 5.92 1.81 -13.15
C ALA A 133 5.31 0.56 -13.82
N PRO A 134 4.68 -0.35 -13.04
CA PRO A 134 3.95 -1.49 -13.60
C PRO A 134 2.89 -1.06 -14.63
N PRO A 135 2.56 -1.92 -15.63
CA PRO A 135 1.62 -1.58 -16.70
C PRO A 135 0.29 -0.99 -16.23
N LEU A 136 -0.23 -1.49 -15.11
CA LEU A 136 -1.50 -1.05 -14.52
C LEU A 136 -1.52 0.44 -14.12
N PHE A 137 -0.36 1.04 -13.83
CA PHE A 137 -0.26 2.45 -13.45
C PHE A 137 -0.06 3.37 -14.66
N ARG A 138 0.31 2.84 -15.84
CA ARG A 138 0.73 3.67 -17.00
C ARG A 138 -0.33 4.69 -17.40
N GLN A 139 -1.59 4.28 -17.46
CA GLN A 139 -2.68 5.18 -17.84
C GLN A 139 -2.85 6.32 -16.83
N ASN A 140 -2.87 5.99 -15.54
CA ASN A 140 -3.02 6.99 -14.48
C ASN A 140 -1.82 7.93 -14.41
N ILE A 141 -0.59 7.41 -14.58
CA ILE A 141 0.62 8.23 -14.64
C ILE A 141 0.57 9.17 -15.84
N ALA A 142 0.21 8.68 -17.03
CA ALA A 142 0.16 9.51 -18.23
C ALA A 142 -0.90 10.63 -18.14
N ALA A 143 -2.06 10.34 -17.54
CA ALA A 143 -3.06 11.36 -17.25
C ALA A 143 -2.55 12.38 -16.22
N ALA A 144 -1.89 11.92 -15.15
CA ALA A 144 -1.30 12.79 -14.14
C ALA A 144 -0.21 13.70 -14.74
N ASP A 145 0.68 13.15 -15.57
CA ASP A 145 1.69 13.91 -16.28
C ASP A 145 1.10 14.98 -17.20
N THR A 146 0.03 14.64 -17.91
CA THR A 146 -0.66 15.60 -18.79
C THR A 146 -1.23 16.77 -17.99
N ALA A 147 -1.89 16.48 -16.86
CA ALA A 147 -2.43 17.49 -15.96
C ALA A 147 -1.33 18.36 -15.34
N LEU A 148 -0.28 17.74 -14.81
CA LEU A 148 0.81 18.42 -14.10
C LEU A 148 1.72 19.24 -15.03
N ARG A 149 1.70 19.01 -16.35
CA ARG A 149 2.35 19.90 -17.32
C ARG A 149 1.62 21.23 -17.47
N GLN A 150 0.30 21.24 -17.32
CA GLN A 150 -0.53 22.45 -17.41
C GLN A 150 -0.62 23.15 -16.06
N PHE A 151 -0.73 22.37 -14.99
CA PHE A 151 -0.90 22.84 -13.62
C PHE A 151 0.17 22.19 -12.73
N PRO A 152 1.33 22.85 -12.52
CA PRO A 152 2.47 22.22 -11.85
C PRO A 152 2.25 21.77 -10.41
N GLN A 153 1.25 22.34 -9.71
CA GLN A 153 0.91 22.01 -8.33
C GLN A 153 -0.10 20.86 -8.29
N PRO A 154 0.25 19.68 -7.72
CA PRO A 154 -0.63 18.52 -7.67
C PRO A 154 -1.96 18.71 -6.95
N ASP A 155 -1.99 19.57 -5.93
CA ASP A 155 -3.16 19.89 -5.11
C ASP A 155 -3.98 21.07 -5.64
N ASP A 156 -3.58 21.65 -6.79
CA ASP A 156 -4.39 22.64 -7.49
C ASP A 156 -5.69 21.98 -7.99
N PRO A 157 -6.87 22.52 -7.63
CA PRO A 157 -8.15 21.99 -8.10
C PRO A 157 -8.22 21.85 -9.63
N ALA A 158 -7.56 22.74 -10.38
CA ALA A 158 -7.48 22.69 -11.84
C ALA A 158 -6.61 21.52 -12.33
N ALA A 159 -5.51 21.20 -11.64
CA ALA A 159 -4.69 20.01 -11.94
C ALA A 159 -5.52 18.74 -11.76
N VAL A 160 -6.25 18.66 -10.66
CA VAL A 160 -7.10 17.50 -10.35
C VAL A 160 -8.21 17.33 -11.37
N HIS A 161 -8.85 18.43 -11.75
CA HIS A 161 -9.87 18.44 -12.80
C HIS A 161 -9.31 17.96 -14.16
N ALA A 162 -8.15 18.46 -14.55
CA ALA A 162 -7.49 18.08 -15.80
C ALA A 162 -7.11 16.59 -15.81
N TYR A 163 -6.63 16.07 -14.68
CA TYR A 163 -6.28 14.66 -14.51
C TYR A 163 -7.46 13.74 -14.74
N PHE A 164 -8.57 13.96 -14.02
CA PHE A 164 -9.76 13.13 -14.17
C PHE A 164 -10.36 13.27 -15.56
N SER A 165 -10.40 14.48 -16.10
CA SER A 165 -10.87 14.72 -17.48
C SER A 165 -10.08 13.89 -18.50
N ALA A 166 -8.75 13.83 -18.38
CA ALA A 166 -7.91 13.00 -19.23
C ALA A 166 -8.17 11.49 -19.05
N LEU A 167 -8.32 11.04 -17.79
CA LEU A 167 -8.65 9.64 -17.49
C LEU A 167 -9.98 9.19 -18.09
N TYR A 168 -11.03 10.01 -17.99
CA TYR A 168 -12.37 9.66 -18.50
C TYR A 168 -12.41 9.59 -20.02
N GLN A 169 -11.72 10.48 -20.72
CA GLN A 169 -11.63 10.44 -22.18
C GLN A 169 -11.09 9.11 -22.69
N TRP A 170 -10.26 8.43 -21.91
CA TRP A 170 -9.65 7.15 -22.30
C TRP A 170 -10.49 5.94 -21.87
N LYS A 171 -11.41 6.07 -20.91
CA LYS A 171 -12.28 4.98 -20.42
C LYS A 171 -13.64 4.86 -21.14
N GLY A 172 -14.05 5.86 -21.92
CA GLY A 172 -15.09 5.70 -22.95
C GLY A 172 -16.55 5.52 -22.48
N SER A 173 -16.95 5.94 -21.28
CA SER A 173 -18.37 5.95 -20.87
C SER A 173 -18.89 7.38 -20.57
N ASP A 174 -19.93 7.77 -21.30
CA ASP A 174 -20.58 9.11 -21.24
C ASP A 174 -21.51 9.32 -20.01
N LEU A 175 -21.62 8.35 -19.09
CA LEU A 175 -22.64 8.37 -18.04
C LEU A 175 -22.19 8.95 -16.69
N ASP A 176 -20.90 8.94 -16.35
CA ASP A 176 -20.40 9.43 -15.04
C ASP A 176 -19.74 10.82 -15.10
N ARG A 177 -19.58 11.38 -16.31
CA ARG A 177 -18.91 12.67 -16.50
C ARG A 177 -19.68 13.83 -15.87
N LYS A 178 -21.01 13.78 -15.77
CA LYS A 178 -21.80 14.88 -15.20
C LYS A 178 -21.91 14.80 -13.68
N HIS A 179 -22.14 13.62 -13.12
CA HIS A 179 -22.48 13.49 -11.70
C HIS A 179 -21.29 13.78 -10.78
N ILE A 180 -20.09 13.32 -11.17
CA ILE A 180 -18.87 13.58 -10.42
C ILE A 180 -18.46 15.05 -10.58
N MET A 181 -18.53 15.61 -11.78
CA MET A 181 -18.21 17.04 -12.00
C MET A 181 -19.13 17.98 -11.22
N GLU A 182 -20.41 17.64 -11.07
CA GLU A 182 -21.38 18.37 -10.23
C GLU A 182 -21.07 18.24 -8.73
N GLN A 183 -20.72 17.04 -8.25
CA GLN A 183 -20.28 16.83 -6.86
C GLN A 183 -18.99 17.58 -6.52
N TRP A 184 -18.10 17.78 -7.50
CA TRP A 184 -16.85 18.51 -7.35
C TRP A 184 -17.04 20.03 -7.31
N ALA A 185 -17.93 20.58 -8.14
CA ALA A 185 -18.31 21.99 -8.08
C ALA A 185 -18.93 22.37 -6.72
N ALA A 186 -19.63 21.42 -6.08
CA ALA A 186 -20.16 21.59 -4.72
C ALA A 186 -19.07 21.52 -3.63
N GLY A 187 -18.06 20.65 -3.77
CA GLY A 187 -16.93 20.53 -2.82
C GLY A 187 -15.99 21.74 -2.78
N ALA A 188 -15.87 22.49 -3.89
CA ALA A 188 -15.09 23.73 -3.97
C ALA A 188 -15.62 24.86 -3.04
N GLN A 189 -16.82 24.73 -2.49
CA GLN A 189 -17.40 25.67 -1.51
C GLN A 189 -17.08 25.33 -0.04
N GLY A 190 -16.05 24.52 0.24
CA GLY A 190 -15.54 24.31 1.59
C GLY A 190 -15.99 23.03 2.28
N VAL A 191 -16.54 22.06 1.54
CA VAL A 191 -16.78 20.70 2.04
C VAL A 191 -15.68 19.81 1.51
N ALA A 192 -14.99 19.10 2.40
CA ALA A 192 -13.85 18.23 2.12
C ALA A 192 -14.02 17.44 0.80
N TYR A 193 -13.04 17.56 -0.10
CA TYR A 193 -13.03 16.88 -1.40
C TYR A 193 -13.43 15.40 -1.27
N PRO A 194 -14.46 14.93 -2.00
CA PRO A 194 -14.93 13.55 -1.90
C PRO A 194 -14.03 12.58 -2.69
N PHE A 195 -12.73 12.60 -2.42
CA PHE A 195 -11.73 11.68 -3.00
C PHE A 195 -12.10 10.21 -2.81
N ARG A 196 -12.80 9.89 -1.72
CA ARG A 196 -13.22 8.53 -1.39
C ARG A 196 -14.24 7.96 -2.39
N ILE A 197 -15.20 8.77 -2.84
CA ILE A 197 -16.25 8.33 -3.78
C ILE A 197 -15.66 8.06 -5.16
N VAL A 198 -14.75 8.92 -5.63
CA VAL A 198 -14.10 8.73 -6.93
C VAL A 198 -13.11 7.55 -6.89
N ALA A 199 -12.37 7.36 -5.80
CA ALA A 199 -11.52 6.17 -5.65
C ALA A 199 -12.35 4.87 -5.62
N ASP A 200 -13.53 4.90 -4.99
CA ASP A 200 -14.44 3.76 -4.92
C ASP A 200 -15.09 3.44 -6.30
N GLU A 201 -15.31 4.42 -7.17
CA GLU A 201 -15.86 4.16 -8.52
C GLU A 201 -14.79 3.73 -9.55
N PHE A 202 -13.51 3.98 -9.29
CA PHE A 202 -12.40 3.59 -10.18
C PHE A 202 -11.84 2.18 -9.92
N HIS A 203 -12.60 1.30 -9.23
CA HIS A 203 -12.19 -0.05 -8.86
C HIS A 203 -11.52 -0.80 -10.04
N LEU A 204 -10.20 -0.94 -9.90
CA LEU A 204 -9.35 -1.78 -10.70
C LEU A 204 -9.76 -3.24 -10.38
N ILE A 205 -10.42 -3.92 -11.33
CA ILE A 205 -10.92 -5.31 -11.26
C ILE A 205 -10.53 -6.05 -9.97
N GLU A 206 -11.41 -6.02 -8.96
CA GLU A 206 -11.19 -6.77 -7.73
C GLU A 206 -11.31 -8.26 -8.02
N GLN A 207 -10.17 -8.94 -8.16
CA GLN A 207 -10.15 -10.39 -8.13
C GLN A 207 -10.47 -10.87 -6.71
N PRO A 208 -11.29 -11.93 -6.56
CA PRO A 208 -11.60 -12.47 -5.24
C PRO A 208 -10.31 -12.93 -4.57
N THR A 209 -10.12 -12.54 -3.31
CA THR A 209 -9.00 -12.99 -2.48
C THR A 209 -9.42 -14.12 -1.55
N THR A 210 -8.54 -15.09 -1.34
CA THR A 210 -8.75 -16.21 -0.41
C THR A 210 -7.97 -15.96 0.89
N PRO A 211 -8.58 -16.16 2.07
CA PRO A 211 -7.86 -16.05 3.33
C PRO A 211 -6.97 -17.27 3.57
N ILE A 212 -5.70 -17.03 3.88
CA ILE A 212 -4.78 -18.02 4.45
C ILE A 212 -4.61 -17.70 5.94
N TYR A 213 -4.93 -18.65 6.80
CA TYR A 213 -4.75 -18.51 8.25
C TYR A 213 -3.29 -18.76 8.63
N ILE A 214 -2.69 -17.81 9.35
CA ILE A 214 -1.30 -17.88 9.81
C ILE A 214 -1.28 -18.45 11.22
N PRO A 215 -0.67 -19.63 11.45
CA PRO A 215 -0.56 -20.19 12.79
C PRO A 215 0.28 -19.30 13.71
N THR A 216 -0.26 -19.04 14.89
CA THR A 216 0.44 -18.38 15.99
C THR A 216 0.21 -19.16 17.28
N LYS A 217 0.96 -18.84 18.34
CA LYS A 217 0.78 -19.48 19.65
C LYS A 217 -0.62 -19.20 20.22
N GLU A 218 -1.15 -18.01 19.94
CA GLU A 218 -2.43 -17.52 20.46
C GLU A 218 -3.63 -18.15 19.75
N ASN A 219 -3.52 -18.45 18.46
CA ASN A 219 -4.64 -18.97 17.66
C ASN A 219 -4.64 -20.49 17.46
N GLY A 220 -3.61 -21.20 17.92
CA GLY A 220 -3.50 -22.67 17.80
C GLY A 220 -4.78 -23.44 18.19
N PRO A 221 -5.40 -23.17 19.36
CA PRO A 221 -6.65 -23.83 19.76
C PRO A 221 -7.84 -23.52 18.85
N LEU A 222 -7.83 -22.38 18.14
CA LEU A 222 -8.87 -22.01 17.17
C LEU A 222 -8.65 -22.72 15.83
N LEU A 223 -7.39 -22.86 15.40
CA LEU A 223 -7.04 -23.63 14.20
C LEU A 223 -7.34 -25.11 14.39
N GLU A 224 -7.15 -25.64 15.59
CA GLU A 224 -7.47 -27.04 15.89
C GLU A 224 -8.99 -27.31 15.81
N GLN A 225 -9.82 -26.35 16.23
CA GLN A 225 -11.27 -26.44 16.02
C GLN A 225 -11.63 -26.50 14.53
N LEU A 226 -10.94 -25.74 13.67
CA LEU A 226 -11.13 -25.85 12.23
C LEU A 226 -10.78 -27.27 11.74
N ARG A 227 -9.62 -27.80 12.13
CA ARG A 227 -9.18 -29.17 11.76
C ARG A 227 -10.18 -30.25 12.17
N GLN A 228 -10.88 -30.04 13.27
CA GLN A 228 -11.93 -30.94 13.77
C GLN A 228 -13.29 -30.74 13.08
N GLY A 229 -13.38 -29.88 12.06
CA GLY A 229 -14.59 -29.61 11.29
C GLY A 229 -15.57 -28.63 11.95
N SER A 230 -15.13 -27.87 12.96
CA SER A 230 -15.98 -26.87 13.61
C SER A 230 -15.99 -25.57 12.82
N PHE A 231 -17.06 -25.32 12.08
CA PHE A 231 -17.21 -24.10 11.27
C PHE A 231 -18.28 -23.19 11.86
N SER A 232 -17.87 -22.11 12.53
CA SER A 232 -18.81 -21.12 13.09
C SER A 232 -18.41 -19.69 12.75
N ARG A 233 -19.40 -18.81 12.59
CA ARG A 233 -19.16 -17.37 12.36
C ARG A 233 -18.29 -16.75 13.46
N GLY A 234 -18.48 -17.17 14.71
CA GLY A 234 -17.69 -16.70 15.84
C GLY A 234 -16.21 -17.10 15.74
N LEU A 235 -15.93 -18.32 15.26
CA LEU A 235 -14.57 -18.81 15.04
C LEU A 235 -13.87 -18.05 13.90
N PHE A 236 -14.52 -17.94 12.74
CA PHE A 236 -13.99 -17.20 11.59
C PHE A 236 -13.74 -15.72 11.91
N ARG A 237 -14.63 -15.08 12.69
CA ARG A 237 -14.42 -13.69 13.14
C ARG A 237 -13.16 -13.53 14.01
N LYS A 238 -12.87 -14.50 14.88
CA LYS A 238 -11.65 -14.47 15.71
C LYS A 238 -10.41 -14.72 14.84
N LEU A 239 -10.46 -15.74 13.98
CA LEU A 239 -9.36 -16.13 13.12
C LEU A 239 -9.05 -15.11 12.01
N GLY A 240 -10.02 -14.28 11.61
CA GLY A 240 -9.81 -13.24 10.61
C GLY A 240 -8.70 -12.24 10.98
N GLN A 241 -8.40 -12.06 12.27
CA GLN A 241 -7.29 -11.21 12.74
C GLN A 241 -5.91 -11.81 12.47
N SER A 242 -5.85 -13.12 12.25
CA SER A 242 -4.64 -13.89 11.93
C SER A 242 -4.68 -14.45 10.50
N ALA A 243 -5.52 -13.89 9.62
CA ALA A 243 -5.63 -14.31 8.23
C ALA A 243 -5.01 -13.27 7.28
N VAL A 244 -4.38 -13.76 6.21
CA VAL A 244 -3.87 -12.93 5.11
C VAL A 244 -4.68 -13.22 3.86
N ALA A 245 -5.24 -12.19 3.25
CA ALA A 245 -5.95 -12.30 1.99
C ALA A 245 -4.95 -12.35 0.82
N VAL A 246 -5.00 -13.40 0.01
CA VAL A 246 -4.11 -13.58 -1.15
C VAL A 246 -4.90 -13.70 -2.45
N TYR A 247 -4.28 -13.25 -3.55
CA TYR A 247 -4.84 -13.38 -4.90
C TYR A 247 -4.66 -14.80 -5.45
N PRO A 248 -5.44 -15.21 -6.48
CA PRO A 248 -5.40 -16.57 -7.02
C PRO A 248 -4.00 -17.07 -7.42
N GLN A 249 -3.19 -16.22 -8.04
CA GLN A 249 -1.81 -16.59 -8.44
C GLN A 249 -0.90 -16.87 -7.24
N GLN A 250 -1.04 -16.09 -6.16
CA GLN A 250 -0.28 -16.24 -4.93
C GLN A 250 -0.70 -17.51 -4.17
N LEU A 251 -2.01 -17.76 -4.11
CA LEU A 251 -2.57 -18.98 -3.53
C LEU A 251 -2.04 -20.22 -4.26
N GLN A 252 -2.07 -20.21 -5.59
CA GLN A 252 -1.58 -21.31 -6.43
C GLN A 252 -0.09 -21.56 -6.23
N ALA A 253 0.74 -20.52 -6.12
CA ALA A 253 2.17 -20.66 -5.87
C ALA A 253 2.45 -21.34 -4.52
N LEU A 254 1.75 -20.93 -3.46
CA LEU A 254 1.88 -21.53 -2.14
C LEU A 254 1.36 -22.98 -2.11
N ASP A 255 0.23 -23.25 -2.77
CA ASP A 255 -0.38 -24.58 -2.83
C ASP A 255 0.50 -25.59 -3.59
N SER A 256 0.96 -25.21 -4.80
CA SER A 256 1.86 -26.04 -5.61
C SER A 256 3.22 -26.28 -4.95
N GLY A 257 3.68 -25.36 -4.09
CA GLY A 257 4.87 -25.53 -3.25
C GLY A 257 4.65 -26.41 -2.01
N GLY A 258 3.42 -26.88 -1.75
CA GLY A 258 3.09 -27.70 -0.57
C GLY A 258 3.09 -26.92 0.75
N HIS A 259 3.02 -25.59 0.69
CA HIS A 259 3.08 -24.71 1.86
C HIS A 259 1.73 -24.51 2.55
N LEU A 260 0.65 -25.10 2.03
CA LEU A 260 -0.69 -24.99 2.58
C LEU A 260 -1.18 -26.32 3.17
N GLU A 261 -1.99 -26.20 4.21
CA GLU A 261 -2.83 -27.25 4.76
C GLU A 261 -4.28 -26.89 4.47
N TRP A 262 -4.96 -27.70 3.67
CA TRP A 262 -6.38 -27.55 3.39
C TRP A 262 -7.20 -28.33 4.41
N VAL A 263 -7.97 -27.61 5.22
CA VAL A 263 -8.89 -28.20 6.21
C VAL A 263 -10.25 -28.50 5.57
N ASP A 264 -10.62 -27.71 4.56
CA ASP A 264 -11.76 -27.92 3.67
C ASP A 264 -11.43 -27.26 2.32
N ARG A 265 -12.30 -27.37 1.31
CA ARG A 265 -12.09 -26.85 -0.05
C ARG A 265 -11.81 -25.34 -0.13
N GLU A 266 -12.16 -24.59 0.90
CA GLU A 266 -12.05 -23.12 0.92
C GLU A 266 -11.22 -22.59 2.12
N ILE A 267 -10.66 -23.48 2.95
CA ILE A 267 -9.98 -23.13 4.20
C ILE A 267 -8.53 -23.58 4.14
N ALA A 268 -7.63 -22.62 3.89
CA ALA A 268 -6.19 -22.84 3.86
C ALA A 268 -5.52 -22.32 5.14
N ILE A 269 -4.68 -23.15 5.74
CA ILE A 269 -3.78 -22.81 6.85
C ILE A 269 -2.35 -22.84 6.33
N LEU A 270 -1.52 -21.87 6.70
CA LEU A 270 -0.09 -21.88 6.35
C LEU A 270 0.62 -23.03 7.08
N ARG A 271 1.21 -23.95 6.33
CA ARG A 271 1.97 -25.10 6.85
C ARG A 271 3.42 -24.75 7.16
N THR A 272 4.03 -23.88 6.36
CA THR A 272 5.45 -23.49 6.47
C THR A 272 5.57 -22.14 7.19
N PRO A 273 5.81 -22.11 8.51
CA PRO A 273 5.78 -20.87 9.29
C PRO A 273 6.86 -19.87 8.86
N GLU A 274 7.96 -20.36 8.28
CA GLU A 274 9.11 -19.57 7.83
C GLU A 274 8.72 -18.59 6.70
N LEU A 275 7.64 -18.87 5.98
CA LEU A 275 7.13 -17.97 4.94
C LEU A 275 6.38 -16.77 5.51
N TYR A 276 6.15 -16.69 6.82
CA TYR A 276 5.58 -15.52 7.45
C TYR A 276 6.58 -14.91 8.44
N THR A 277 6.97 -13.66 8.19
CA THR A 277 7.91 -12.95 9.08
C THR A 277 7.24 -11.74 9.73
N GLU A 278 7.68 -11.41 10.95
CA GLU A 278 7.29 -10.15 11.61
C GLU A 278 7.86 -8.92 10.87
N GLU A 279 8.84 -9.08 9.98
CA GLU A 279 9.38 -7.96 9.21
C GLU A 279 8.52 -7.63 7.99
N THR A 280 8.13 -8.63 7.20
CA THR A 280 7.61 -8.44 5.84
C THR A 280 6.23 -9.08 5.60
N GLY A 281 5.75 -9.92 6.51
CA GLY A 281 4.48 -10.66 6.39
C GLY A 281 4.66 -11.96 5.59
N LEU A 282 3.60 -12.39 4.91
CA LEU A 282 3.59 -13.61 4.10
C LEU A 282 4.42 -13.45 2.82
N GLN A 283 5.30 -14.41 2.55
CA GLN A 283 6.04 -14.58 1.31
C GLN A 283 5.24 -15.52 0.42
N THR A 284 4.78 -15.02 -0.74
CA THR A 284 3.90 -15.76 -1.67
C THR A 284 4.63 -16.35 -2.87
N GLU A 285 5.90 -15.99 -3.05
CA GLU A 285 6.79 -16.51 -4.09
C GLU A 285 8.06 -17.01 -3.38
N PRO A 286 8.00 -18.12 -2.62
CA PRO A 286 9.20 -18.71 -2.05
C PRO A 286 10.16 -19.07 -3.19
N GLU A 287 11.46 -18.79 -3.01
CA GLU A 287 12.49 -19.21 -3.95
C GLU A 287 12.27 -20.71 -4.21
N THR A 288 11.94 -21.04 -5.45
CA THR A 288 11.94 -22.44 -5.89
C THR A 288 13.37 -22.90 -5.67
N GLY A 289 13.58 -23.71 -4.63
CA GLY A 289 14.90 -24.22 -4.29
C GLY A 289 15.59 -24.69 -5.56
N GLN A 290 16.85 -24.30 -5.70
CA GLN A 290 17.77 -24.87 -6.68
C GLN A 290 17.60 -26.40 -6.63
N ALA A 291 16.84 -26.93 -7.57
CA ALA A 291 16.86 -28.34 -7.87
C ALA A 291 18.27 -28.60 -8.38
N LEU A 292 19.03 -29.30 -7.55
CA LEU A 292 20.22 -30.05 -7.92
C LEU A 292 19.98 -30.71 -9.29
N PHE A 293 20.51 -30.10 -10.33
CA PHE A 293 20.92 -30.84 -11.52
C PHE A 293 22.43 -30.94 -11.43
N GLY A 294 22.86 -32.12 -11.00
CA GLY A 294 24.20 -32.63 -11.30
C GLY A 294 24.35 -32.95 -12.78
#